data_AF-A0A6I5CNX9-F1
#
_entry.id   AF-A0A6I5CNX9-F1
#
_cell.length_a   1.000
_cell.length_b   1.000
_cell.length_c   1.000
_cell.angle_alpha   90.00
_cell.angle_beta   90.00
_cell.angle_gamma   90.00
#
_symmetry.space_group_name_H-M   'P 1'
#
loop_
_entity.id
_entity.type
_entity.pdbx_description
1 polymer ?
#
loop_
_entity_poly.entity_id
_entity_poly.type
_entity_poly.pdbx_seq_one_letter_code
_entity_poly.pdbx_strand_id
1 'polypeptide(L)'
;VDRLYHEAEKATEDYDRADERADALRRQVHDAQDRIARRQQRVNTLRESIGSVAGAQYRSGGIDPSLALLFSRDPAEYLDRASTLDRISAHQAGELQALRQALRSLAQQRAEATGALAELEKSRTAVAAHKHIVERKLAQARRLLNSLSRAQRDAYTRTSRSGRDDLLSGPA
;
A
#
# COMPACT_ATOMS: atom_id res chain seq x y z
N VAL A 1 -0.55 -29.36 31.84
CA VAL A 1 -1.68 -28.84 31.05
C VAL A 1 -1.64 -27.32 31.01
N ASP A 2 -1.58 -26.63 32.15
CA ASP A 2 -1.54 -25.15 32.23
C ASP A 2 -0.48 -24.50 31.35
N ARG A 3 0.76 -25.03 31.34
CA ARG A 3 1.82 -24.52 30.46
C ARG A 3 1.41 -24.53 28.98
N LEU A 4 0.73 -25.58 28.50
CA LEU A 4 0.29 -25.65 27.11
C LEU A 4 -0.85 -24.67 26.81
N TYR A 5 -1.73 -24.40 27.78
CA TYR A 5 -2.75 -23.37 27.64
C TYR A 5 -2.14 -21.98 27.62
N HIS A 6 -1.19 -21.69 28.51
CA HIS A 6 -0.50 -20.40 28.53
C HIS A 6 0.32 -20.16 27.24
N GLU A 7 1.00 -21.20 26.72
CA GLU A 7 1.68 -21.13 25.42
C GLU A 7 0.69 -20.93 24.26
N ALA A 8 -0.51 -21.53 24.33
CA ALA A 8 -1.55 -21.33 23.32
C ALA A 8 -2.15 -19.92 23.37
N GLU A 9 -2.33 -19.37 24.57
CA GLU A 9 -2.80 -18.01 24.79
C GLU A 9 -1.83 -17.00 24.20
N LYS A 10 -0.53 -17.10 24.52
CA LYS A 10 0.51 -16.27 23.91
C LYS A 10 0.53 -16.38 22.38
N ALA A 11 0.41 -17.59 21.84
CA ALA A 11 0.35 -17.79 20.40
C ALA A 11 -0.93 -17.21 19.77
N THR A 12 -2.02 -17.09 20.54
CA THR A 12 -3.27 -16.44 20.11
C THR A 12 -3.09 -14.93 20.07
N GLU A 13 -2.46 -14.33 21.09
CA GLU A 13 -2.13 -12.90 21.08
C GLU A 13 -1.20 -12.53 19.90
N ASP A 14 -0.21 -13.37 19.60
CA ASP A 14 0.67 -13.17 18.45
C ASP A 14 -0.07 -13.33 17.10
N TYR A 15 -1.02 -14.28 17.04
CA TYR A 15 -1.93 -14.44 15.90
C TYR A 15 -2.78 -13.18 15.69
N ASP A 16 -3.46 -12.70 16.73
CA ASP A 16 -4.35 -11.54 16.67
C ASP A 16 -3.58 -10.29 16.22
N ARG A 17 -2.38 -10.06 16.78
CA ARG A 17 -1.51 -8.95 16.36
C ARG A 17 -1.09 -9.04 14.90
N ALA A 18 -0.77 -10.24 14.41
CA ALA A 18 -0.39 -10.45 13.01
C ALA A 18 -1.60 -10.27 12.06
N ASP A 19 -2.80 -10.64 12.51
CA ASP A 19 -4.04 -10.53 11.74
C ASP A 19 -4.48 -9.07 11.62
N GLU A 20 -4.50 -8.33 12.73
CA GLU A 20 -4.76 -6.89 12.74
C GLU A 20 -3.80 -6.12 11.84
N ARG A 21 -2.52 -6.48 11.88
CA ARG A 21 -1.49 -5.90 11.00
C ARG A 21 -1.75 -6.24 9.53
N ALA A 22 -2.13 -7.48 9.21
CA ALA A 22 -2.47 -7.89 7.85
C ALA A 22 -3.67 -7.09 7.32
N ASP A 23 -4.69 -6.88 8.14
CA ASP A 23 -5.87 -6.11 7.77
C ASP A 23 -5.55 -4.63 7.53
N ALA A 24 -4.71 -4.03 8.38
CA ALA A 24 -4.24 -2.66 8.17
C ALA A 24 -3.45 -2.51 6.87
N LEU A 25 -2.52 -3.42 6.60
CA LEU A 25 -1.72 -3.42 5.36
C LEU A 25 -2.59 -3.65 4.12
N ARG A 26 -3.61 -4.52 4.22
CA ARG A 26 -4.57 -4.75 3.12
C ARG A 26 -5.30 -3.47 2.74
N ARG A 27 -5.76 -2.67 3.72
CA ARG A 27 -6.37 -1.36 3.45
C ARG A 27 -5.39 -0.39 2.80
N GLN A 28 -4.16 -0.32 3.31
CA GLN A 28 -3.11 0.55 2.74
C GLN A 28 -2.79 0.20 1.29
N VAL A 29 -2.70 -1.09 0.96
CA VAL A 29 -2.49 -1.58 -0.41
C VAL A 29 -3.64 -1.17 -1.32
N HIS A 30 -4.88 -1.37 -0.88
CA HIS A 30 -6.07 -0.97 -1.65
C HIS A 30 -6.05 0.54 -1.94
N ASP A 31 -5.86 1.37 -0.92
CA ASP A 31 -5.81 2.82 -1.10
C ASP A 31 -4.64 3.25 -1.99
N ALA A 32 -3.51 2.53 -1.92
CA ALA A 32 -2.36 2.79 -2.78
C ALA A 32 -2.67 2.46 -4.24
N GLN A 33 -3.35 1.34 -4.52
CA GLN A 33 -3.79 0.97 -5.87
C GLN A 33 -4.70 2.05 -6.47
N ASP A 34 -5.68 2.53 -5.71
CA ASP A 34 -6.58 3.61 -6.12
C ASP A 34 -5.83 4.92 -6.42
N ARG A 35 -4.88 5.31 -5.56
CA ARG A 35 -4.03 6.49 -5.78
C ARG A 35 -3.18 6.33 -7.04
N ILE A 36 -2.55 5.16 -7.23
CA ILE A 36 -1.73 4.85 -8.40
C ILE A 36 -2.56 4.94 -9.68
N ALA A 37 -3.79 4.41 -9.69
CA ALA A 37 -4.69 4.49 -10.84
C ALA A 37 -5.00 5.95 -11.22
N ARG A 38 -5.38 6.78 -10.24
CA ARG A 38 -5.65 8.22 -10.48
C ARG A 38 -4.42 8.96 -11.00
N ARG A 39 -3.22 8.65 -10.47
CA ARG A 39 -1.99 9.28 -10.92
C ARG A 39 -1.54 8.82 -12.31
N GLN A 40 -1.72 7.54 -12.61
CA GLN A 40 -1.50 7.03 -13.96
C GLN A 40 -2.41 7.73 -14.97
N GLN A 41 -3.68 7.96 -14.60
CA GLN A 41 -4.59 8.72 -15.46
C GLN A 41 -4.11 10.16 -15.68
N ARG A 42 -3.62 10.84 -14.64
CA ARG A 42 -3.03 12.18 -14.80
C ARG A 42 -1.81 12.18 -15.73
N VAL A 43 -0.95 11.15 -15.65
CA VAL A 43 0.18 10.98 -16.57
C VAL A 43 -0.32 10.80 -18.01
N ASN A 44 -1.37 10.02 -18.22
CA ASN A 44 -1.95 9.79 -19.55
C ASN A 44 -2.50 11.09 -20.14
N THR A 45 -3.27 11.86 -19.38
CA THR A 45 -3.80 13.16 -19.82
C THR A 45 -2.69 14.15 -20.20
N LEU A 46 -1.61 14.21 -19.41
CA LEU A 46 -0.47 15.08 -19.74
C LEU A 46 0.27 14.63 -21.00
N ARG A 47 0.40 13.30 -21.21
CA ARG A 47 1.00 12.75 -22.44
C ARG A 47 0.15 13.04 -23.67
N GLU A 48 -1.17 12.95 -23.55
CA GLU A 48 -2.12 13.28 -24.62
C GLU A 48 -2.05 14.77 -24.99
N SER A 49 -2.01 15.67 -24.00
CA SER A 49 -1.87 17.12 -24.22
C SER A 49 -0.60 17.43 -25.02
N ILE A 50 0.55 16.95 -24.54
CA ILE A 50 1.85 17.14 -25.20
C ILE A 50 1.86 16.48 -26.60
N GLY A 51 1.29 15.29 -26.74
CA GLY A 51 1.21 14.58 -28.02
C GLY A 51 0.33 15.28 -29.06
N SER A 52 -0.74 15.95 -28.63
CA SER A 52 -1.64 16.70 -29.52
C SER A 52 -0.92 17.86 -30.24
N VAL A 53 -0.01 18.53 -29.53
CA VAL A 53 0.86 19.59 -30.07
C VAL A 53 1.82 19.02 -31.10
N ALA A 54 2.54 17.94 -30.76
CA ALA A 54 3.47 17.28 -31.68
C ALA A 54 2.74 16.78 -32.95
N GLY A 55 1.52 16.25 -32.79
CA GLY A 55 0.67 15.86 -33.91
C GLY A 55 0.24 17.04 -34.79
N ALA A 56 -0.02 18.22 -34.20
CA ALA A 56 -0.31 19.43 -34.96
C ALA A 56 0.91 19.91 -35.77
N GLN A 57 2.11 19.87 -35.19
CA GLN A 57 3.38 20.20 -35.88
C GLN A 57 3.70 19.22 -37.03
N TYR A 58 3.41 17.94 -36.85
CA TYR A 58 3.55 16.95 -37.92
C TYR A 58 2.59 17.23 -39.08
N ARG A 59 1.31 17.55 -38.78
CA ARG A 59 0.29 17.88 -39.80
C ARG A 59 0.57 19.19 -40.53
N SER A 60 1.25 20.15 -39.91
CA SER A 60 1.70 21.38 -40.58
C SER A 60 2.92 21.18 -41.48
N GLY A 61 3.32 19.92 -41.74
CA GLY A 61 4.43 19.59 -42.63
C GLY A 61 5.81 19.67 -41.96
N GLY A 62 5.87 19.75 -40.63
CA GLY A 62 7.13 19.80 -39.88
C GLY A 62 7.89 21.12 -40.00
N ILE A 63 7.30 22.16 -40.61
CA ILE A 63 7.89 23.50 -40.62
C ILE A 63 7.79 24.07 -39.20
N ASP A 64 8.94 24.33 -38.61
CA ASP A 64 9.03 24.94 -37.28
C ASP A 64 8.38 26.33 -37.30
N PRO A 65 7.43 26.65 -36.39
CA PRO A 65 6.81 27.97 -36.31
C PRO A 65 7.80 29.12 -36.19
N SER A 66 8.99 28.88 -35.64
CA SER A 66 10.08 29.86 -35.58
C SER A 66 10.64 30.20 -36.97
N LEU A 67 10.65 29.25 -37.91
CA LEU A 67 11.01 29.52 -39.31
C LEU A 67 9.97 30.40 -39.99
N ALA A 68 8.68 30.27 -39.64
CA ALA A 68 7.63 31.15 -40.14
C ALA A 68 7.80 32.61 -39.67
N LEU A 69 8.47 32.86 -38.53
CA LEU A 69 8.79 34.21 -38.06
C LEU A 69 9.82 34.90 -38.98
N LEU A 70 10.77 34.16 -39.57
CA LEU A 70 11.78 34.70 -40.48
C LEU A 70 11.20 35.25 -41.79
N PHE A 71 9.98 34.83 -42.14
CA PHE A 71 9.29 35.27 -43.36
C PHE A 71 8.26 36.40 -43.11
N SER A 72 8.11 36.88 -41.87
CA SER A 72 7.23 38.02 -41.60
C SER A 72 7.82 39.30 -42.21
N ARG A 73 6.96 40.06 -42.89
CA ARG A 73 7.35 41.28 -43.64
C ARG A 73 7.10 42.56 -42.85
N ASP A 74 6.34 42.48 -41.75
CA ASP A 74 5.95 43.60 -40.91
C ASP A 74 6.48 43.39 -39.47
N PRO A 75 7.29 44.32 -38.92
CA PRO A 75 7.76 44.26 -37.54
C PRO A 75 6.65 44.08 -36.49
N ALA A 76 5.45 44.62 -36.70
CA ALA A 76 4.33 44.46 -35.76
C ALA A 76 3.78 43.02 -35.79
N GLU A 77 3.63 42.45 -36.99
CA GLU A 77 3.21 41.05 -37.18
C GLU A 77 4.23 40.06 -36.60
N TYR A 78 5.53 40.35 -36.75
CA TYR A 78 6.59 39.56 -36.15
C TYR A 78 6.49 39.50 -34.63
N LEU A 79 6.36 40.66 -33.97
CA LEU A 79 6.31 40.75 -32.49
C LEU A 79 5.08 40.02 -31.92
N ASP A 80 3.92 40.14 -32.57
CA ASP A 80 2.70 39.44 -32.16
C ASP A 80 2.87 37.91 -32.23
N ARG A 81 3.38 37.40 -33.37
CA ARG A 81 3.64 35.96 -33.56
C ARG A 81 4.72 35.44 -32.62
N ALA A 82 5.80 36.20 -32.39
CA ALA A 82 6.86 35.85 -31.46
C ALA A 82 6.33 35.74 -30.02
N SER A 83 5.50 36.70 -29.59
CA SER A 83 4.88 36.67 -28.25
C SER A 83 3.94 35.47 -28.06
N THR A 84 3.21 35.09 -29.11
CA THR A 84 2.33 33.92 -29.10
C THR A 84 3.15 32.62 -29.03
N LEU A 85 4.22 32.51 -29.82
CA LEU A 85 5.09 31.35 -29.82
C LEU A 85 5.80 31.17 -28.46
N ASP A 86 6.25 32.26 -27.84
CA ASP A 86 6.86 32.25 -26.51
C ASP A 86 5.89 31.71 -25.45
N ARG A 87 4.64 32.20 -25.44
CA ARG A 87 3.59 31.70 -24.52
C ARG A 87 3.31 30.20 -24.72
N ILE A 88 3.24 29.75 -25.96
CA ILE A 88 3.05 28.32 -26.29
C ILE A 88 4.25 27.50 -25.78
N SER A 89 5.47 27.98 -26.00
CA SER A 89 6.70 27.32 -25.59
C SER A 89 6.82 27.22 -24.06
N ALA A 90 6.50 28.30 -23.35
CA ALA A 90 6.45 28.33 -21.90
C ALA A 90 5.39 27.35 -21.35
N HIS A 91 4.21 27.28 -21.99
CA HIS A 91 3.17 26.33 -21.61
C HIS A 91 3.64 24.88 -21.77
N GLN A 92 4.22 24.53 -22.92
CA GLN A 92 4.75 23.18 -23.17
C GLN A 92 5.86 22.80 -22.20
N ALA A 93 6.78 23.72 -21.89
CA ALA A 93 7.82 23.49 -20.89
C ALA A 93 7.21 23.20 -19.51
N GLY A 94 6.15 23.94 -19.14
CA GLY A 94 5.38 23.70 -17.91
C GLY A 94 4.70 22.34 -17.89
N GLU A 95 4.04 21.93 -18.98
CA GLU A 95 3.41 20.61 -19.09
C GLU A 95 4.43 19.46 -19.00
N LEU A 96 5.58 19.61 -19.66
CA LEU A 96 6.66 18.62 -19.61
C LEU A 96 7.25 18.51 -18.19
N GLN A 97 7.41 19.63 -17.49
CA GLN A 97 7.81 19.64 -16.09
C GLN A 97 6.77 18.93 -15.21
N ALA A 98 5.48 19.21 -15.41
CA ALA A 98 4.39 18.55 -14.69
C ALA A 98 4.38 17.04 -14.96
N LEU A 99 4.59 16.60 -16.20
CA LEU A 99 4.69 15.19 -16.57
C LEU A 99 5.87 14.50 -15.86
N ARG A 100 7.06 15.13 -15.86
CA ARG A 100 8.23 14.61 -15.16
C ARG A 100 7.98 14.45 -13.66
N GLN A 101 7.32 15.43 -13.03
CA GLN A 101 6.93 15.35 -11.63
C GLN A 101 5.91 14.23 -11.38
N ALA A 102 4.88 14.12 -12.22
CA ALA A 102 3.86 13.08 -12.12
C ALA A 102 4.45 11.68 -12.24
N LEU A 103 5.38 11.47 -13.19
CA LEU A 103 6.09 10.20 -13.38
C LEU A 103 6.92 9.81 -12.15
N ARG A 104 7.71 10.75 -11.59
CA ARG A 104 8.47 10.50 -10.35
C ARG A 104 7.55 10.14 -9.19
N SER A 105 6.47 10.90 -9.03
CA SER A 105 5.52 10.68 -7.95
C SER A 105 4.76 9.34 -8.09
N LEU A 106 4.48 8.93 -9.32
CA LEU A 106 3.89 7.61 -9.61
C LEU A 106 4.87 6.47 -9.31
N ALA A 107 6.15 6.62 -9.69
CA ALA A 107 7.17 5.62 -9.41
C ALA A 107 7.38 5.42 -7.90
N GLN A 108 7.45 6.52 -7.14
CA GLN A 108 7.55 6.49 -5.67
C GLN A 108 6.37 5.73 -5.03
N GLN A 109 5.14 6.06 -5.44
CA GLN A 109 3.96 5.37 -4.90
C GLN A 109 3.90 3.89 -5.24
N ARG A 110 4.35 3.50 -6.45
CA ARG A 110 4.46 2.09 -6.81
C ARG A 110 5.46 1.36 -5.91
N ALA A 111 6.61 1.96 -5.63
CA ALA A 111 7.60 1.37 -4.73
C ALA A 111 7.06 1.19 -3.30
N GLU A 112 6.37 2.21 -2.76
CA GLU A 112 5.71 2.14 -1.45
C GLU A 112 4.64 1.03 -1.41
N ALA A 113 3.81 0.95 -2.45
CA ALA A 113 2.78 -0.09 -2.56
C ALA A 113 3.38 -1.50 -2.64
N THR A 114 4.49 -1.68 -3.38
CA THR A 114 5.24 -2.95 -3.41
C THR A 114 5.78 -3.32 -2.04
N GLY A 115 6.29 -2.34 -1.27
CA GLY A 115 6.73 -2.57 0.11
C GLY A 115 5.59 -3.01 1.02
N ALA A 116 4.43 -2.33 0.95
CA ALA A 116 3.25 -2.69 1.73
C ALA A 116 2.69 -4.08 1.36
N LEU A 117 2.71 -4.44 0.08
CA LEU A 117 2.34 -5.78 -0.39
C LEU A 117 3.27 -6.86 0.17
N ALA A 118 4.58 -6.65 0.12
CA ALA A 118 5.54 -7.61 0.67
C ALA A 118 5.36 -7.80 2.18
N GLU A 119 5.05 -6.72 2.92
CA GLU A 119 4.79 -6.81 4.35
C GLU A 119 3.44 -7.51 4.64
N LEU A 120 2.42 -7.30 3.81
CA LEU A 120 1.14 -8.00 3.90
C LEU A 120 1.31 -9.51 3.74
N GLU A 121 2.12 -9.94 2.78
CA GLU A 121 2.43 -11.36 2.55
C GLU A 121 3.15 -11.99 3.74
N LYS A 122 4.12 -11.29 4.33
CA LYS A 122 4.76 -11.73 5.58
C LYS A 122 3.78 -11.83 6.73
N SER A 123 2.90 -10.83 6.91
CA SER A 123 1.90 -10.83 7.98
C SER A 123 0.94 -12.02 7.83
N ARG A 124 0.46 -12.28 6.61
CA ARG A 124 -0.39 -13.46 6.32
C ARG A 124 0.30 -14.79 6.63
N THR A 125 1.60 -14.89 6.33
CA THR A 125 2.40 -16.07 6.65
C THR A 125 2.52 -16.25 8.16
N ALA A 126 2.75 -15.17 8.90
CA ALA A 126 2.79 -15.17 10.36
C ALA A 126 1.44 -15.59 10.97
N VAL A 127 0.32 -15.04 10.48
CA VAL A 127 -1.05 -15.42 10.88
C VAL A 127 -1.24 -16.94 10.72
N ALA A 128 -0.93 -17.49 9.56
CA ALA A 128 -1.05 -18.93 9.31
C ALA A 128 -0.16 -19.77 10.25
N ALA A 129 1.08 -19.34 10.48
CA ALA A 129 2.02 -20.02 11.37
C ALA A 129 1.54 -20.01 12.83
N HIS A 130 1.12 -18.85 13.35
CA HIS A 130 0.61 -18.71 14.71
C HIS A 130 -0.67 -19.51 14.91
N LYS A 131 -1.59 -19.51 13.93
CA LYS A 131 -2.80 -20.35 13.95
C LYS A 131 -2.46 -21.83 14.14
N HIS A 132 -1.51 -22.35 13.36
CA HIS A 132 -1.07 -23.73 13.49
C HIS A 132 -0.39 -24.03 14.83
N ILE A 133 0.29 -23.06 15.44
CA ILE A 133 0.88 -23.21 16.77
C ILE A 133 -0.23 -23.32 17.82
N VAL A 134 -1.22 -22.42 17.79
CA VAL A 134 -2.38 -22.43 18.70
C VAL A 134 -3.10 -23.78 18.61
N GLU A 135 -3.48 -24.20 17.41
CA GLU A 135 -4.19 -25.47 17.17
C GLU A 135 -3.41 -26.67 17.73
N ARG A 136 -2.09 -26.71 17.51
CA ARG A 136 -1.23 -27.80 17.99
C ARG A 136 -1.13 -27.82 19.50
N LYS A 137 -0.94 -26.67 20.14
CA LYS A 137 -0.83 -26.55 21.61
C LYS A 137 -2.14 -26.91 22.28
N LEU A 138 -3.27 -26.46 21.75
CA LEU A 138 -4.60 -26.84 22.23
C LEU A 138 -4.88 -28.33 22.05
N ALA A 139 -4.48 -28.93 20.93
CA ALA A 139 -4.60 -30.37 20.72
C ALA A 139 -3.74 -31.18 21.71
N GLN A 140 -2.51 -30.74 21.98
CA GLN A 140 -1.64 -31.36 22.98
C GLN A 140 -2.23 -31.23 24.40
N ALA A 141 -2.76 -30.05 24.76
CA ALA A 141 -3.39 -29.82 26.05
C ALA A 141 -4.60 -30.76 26.25
N ARG A 142 -5.46 -30.89 25.22
CA ARG A 142 -6.61 -31.81 25.22
C ARG A 142 -6.19 -33.28 25.37
N ARG A 143 -5.15 -33.73 24.66
CA ARG A 143 -4.63 -35.10 24.79
C ARG A 143 -4.13 -35.39 26.19
N LEU A 144 -3.36 -34.45 26.78
CA LEU A 144 -2.84 -34.59 28.13
C LEU A 144 -3.97 -34.61 29.18
N LEU A 145 -4.99 -33.77 29.02
CA LEU A 145 -6.19 -33.82 29.88
C LEU A 145 -6.90 -35.18 29.78
N ASN A 146 -7.04 -35.71 28.58
CA ASN A 146 -7.71 -36.99 28.35
C ASN A 146 -6.91 -38.19 28.89
N SER A 147 -5.58 -38.08 29.04
CA SER A 147 -4.76 -39.13 29.66
C SER A 147 -4.82 -39.13 31.19
N LEU A 148 -5.37 -38.09 31.83
CA LEU A 148 -5.49 -38.03 33.29
C LEU A 148 -6.67 -38.89 33.80
N SER A 149 -6.46 -39.57 34.93
CA SER A 149 -7.54 -40.26 35.64
C SER A 149 -8.62 -39.28 36.10
N ARG A 150 -9.81 -39.80 36.45
CA ARG A 150 -10.95 -38.97 36.90
C ARG A 150 -10.58 -38.13 38.12
N ALA A 151 -9.94 -38.74 39.12
CA ALA A 151 -9.47 -38.06 40.32
C ALA A 151 -8.42 -36.96 40.02
N GLN A 152 -7.49 -37.22 39.09
CA GLN A 152 -6.50 -36.22 38.68
C GLN A 152 -7.13 -35.04 37.92
N ARG A 153 -8.16 -35.29 37.09
CA ARG A 153 -8.90 -34.22 36.41
C ARG A 153 -9.73 -33.36 37.36
N ASP A 154 -10.36 -33.98 38.35
CA ASP A 154 -11.15 -33.27 39.36
C ASP A 154 -10.25 -32.40 40.25
N ALA A 155 -9.08 -32.91 40.63
CA ALA A 155 -8.07 -32.15 41.36
C ALA A 155 -7.56 -30.96 40.51
N TYR A 156 -7.20 -31.20 39.24
CA TYR A 156 -6.77 -30.14 38.31
C TYR A 156 -7.82 -29.05 38.16
N THR A 157 -9.09 -29.41 37.90
CA THR A 157 -10.18 -28.44 37.69
C THR A 157 -10.42 -27.56 38.92
N ARG A 158 -10.21 -28.12 40.12
CA ARG A 158 -10.31 -27.37 41.39
C ARG A 158 -9.18 -26.35 41.52
N THR A 159 -7.93 -26.76 41.26
CA THR A 159 -6.74 -25.88 41.32
C THR A 159 -6.76 -24.80 40.24
N SER A 160 -7.20 -25.13 39.02
CA SER A 160 -7.32 -24.16 37.92
C SER A 160 -8.41 -23.12 38.15
N ARG A 161 -9.45 -23.44 38.95
CA ARG A 161 -10.50 -22.50 39.34
C ARG A 161 -10.02 -21.54 40.43
N SER A 162 -9.38 -22.06 41.48
CA SER A 162 -8.83 -21.21 42.55
C SER A 162 -7.77 -20.24 42.03
N GLY A 163 -6.90 -20.66 41.09
CA GLY A 163 -5.92 -19.77 40.49
C GLY A 163 -6.50 -18.69 39.56
N ARG A 164 -7.74 -18.86 39.08
CA ARG A 164 -8.44 -17.85 38.25
C ARG A 164 -9.14 -16.80 39.10
N ASP A 165 -9.69 -17.19 40.25
CA ASP A 165 -10.29 -16.25 41.22
C ASP A 165 -9.25 -15.32 41.86
N ASP A 166 -8.01 -15.79 42.05
CA ASP A 166 -6.89 -14.96 42.51
C ASP A 166 -6.44 -13.91 41.47
N LEU A 167 -6.52 -14.22 40.17
CA LEU A 167 -6.18 -13.27 39.10
C LEU A 167 -7.26 -12.18 38.90
N LEU A 168 -8.51 -12.46 39.27
CA LEU A 168 -9.62 -11.51 39.22
C LEU A 168 -9.75 -10.64 40.49
N SER A 169 -9.00 -10.96 41.55
CA SER A 169 -9.05 -10.28 42.86
C SER A 169 -7.81 -9.41 43.16
N GLY A 170 -7.06 -8.98 42.13
CA GLY A 170 -5.87 -8.12 42.29
C GLY A 170 -6.17 -6.80 43.03
N PRO A 171 -5.19 -6.25 43.78
CA PRO A 171 -5.42 -5.22 44.80
C PRO A 171 -5.92 -3.91 44.19
N ALA A 172 -6.87 -3.29 44.91
CA ALA A 172 -7.47 -1.99 44.61
C ALA A 172 -6.47 -0.83 44.60
#